data_AF-A0AAV3F840-F1
#
_entry.id   AF-A0AAV3F840-F1
#
_cell.length_a   1.000
_cell.length_b   1.000
_cell.length_c   1.000
_cell.angle_alpha   90.00
_cell.angle_beta   90.00
_cell.angle_gamma   90.00
#
_symmetry.space_group_name_H-M   'P 1'
#
loop_
_entity.id
_entity.type
_entity.pdbx_description
1 polymer ?
#
loop_
_entity_poly.entity_id
_entity_poly.type
_entity_poly.pdbx_seq_one_letter_code
_entity_poly.pdbx_strand_id
1 'polypeptide(L)'
;MTLLTINDYTDSLKKHINKVQDLPQYTVLLSPSPAQLRNYCIGLCKEDLSPDDKIILKDFFRGDSTELNDIVKSINRFELGWFKPIQSFLGKKTDTSKNHAVLEMVALMYDYEPRPYGKFRKSSVEIEEGSVADEQTDSIIVEEKREAVEEKTIEDNIPPVQSFAESLPTTTAKNKFKRNLLIVTVIIIGLLGVGSLASSMLSNDQCMKWEGDRYVAYDCGEATIKSFAGVSSEPVPYDKSILKNFKQISVDCDTEFFRKGKPKVWFVKTGEGKHDYFNNPGTGVHPISGKSLRPITQYHLNKYIYSKCK
;
A
#
# COMPACT_ATOMS: atom_id res chain seq x y z
N MET A 1 20.34 10.66 -15.27
CA MET A 1 19.53 9.79 -14.39
C MET A 1 18.25 10.50 -13.96
N THR A 2 17.15 10.25 -14.67
CA THR A 2 15.80 10.62 -14.20
C THR A 2 15.22 9.42 -13.49
N LEU A 3 15.15 9.48 -12.15
CA LEU A 3 14.48 8.46 -11.36
C LEU A 3 13.00 8.39 -11.74
N LEU A 4 12.48 7.19 -12.04
CA LEU A 4 11.07 6.97 -12.29
C LEU A 4 10.24 7.44 -11.09
N THR A 5 9.32 8.35 -11.35
CA THR A 5 8.44 8.98 -10.36
C THR A 5 7.17 8.16 -10.15
N ILE A 6 6.43 8.48 -9.10
CA ILE A 6 5.12 7.88 -8.85
C ILE A 6 4.11 8.21 -9.97
N ASN A 7 4.29 9.32 -10.67
CA ASN A 7 3.49 9.65 -11.84
C ASN A 7 3.79 8.71 -13.00
N ASP A 8 5.07 8.40 -13.24
CA ASP A 8 5.48 7.45 -14.27
C ASP A 8 4.90 6.04 -13.99
N TYR A 9 4.87 5.64 -12.73
CA TYR A 9 4.21 4.40 -12.30
C TYR A 9 2.69 4.44 -12.55
N THR A 10 2.05 5.54 -12.16
CA THR A 10 0.60 5.73 -12.35
C THR A 10 0.22 5.68 -13.84
N ASP A 11 1.00 6.33 -14.70
CA ASP A 11 0.75 6.38 -16.14
C ASP A 11 0.99 5.01 -16.78
N SER A 12 2.02 4.29 -16.35
CA SER A 12 2.31 2.93 -16.81
C SER A 12 1.21 1.94 -16.39
N LEU A 13 0.75 2.02 -15.14
CA LEU A 13 -0.37 1.23 -14.63
C LEU A 13 -1.67 1.51 -15.41
N LYS A 14 -2.01 2.78 -15.65
CA LYS A 14 -3.18 3.13 -16.48
C LYS A 14 -3.07 2.58 -17.90
N LYS A 15 -1.88 2.63 -18.50
CA LYS A 15 -1.64 2.07 -19.83
C LYS A 15 -1.82 0.56 -19.84
N HIS A 16 -1.39 -0.14 -18.78
CA HIS A 16 -1.64 -1.58 -18.60
C HIS A 16 -3.14 -1.86 -18.49
N ILE A 17 -3.85 -1.17 -17.58
CA ILE A 17 -5.30 -1.33 -17.39
C ILE A 17 -6.04 -1.16 -18.70
N ASN A 18 -5.78 -0.09 -19.47
CA ASN A 18 -6.46 0.15 -20.74
C ASN A 18 -6.24 -0.98 -21.78
N LYS A 19 -5.14 -1.74 -21.68
CA LYS A 19 -4.88 -2.89 -22.57
C LYS A 19 -5.63 -4.16 -22.15
N VAL A 20 -5.83 -4.35 -20.84
CA VAL A 20 -6.31 -5.63 -20.29
C VAL A 20 -7.74 -5.57 -19.76
N GLN A 21 -8.30 -4.38 -19.48
CA GLN A 21 -9.58 -4.21 -18.80
C GLN A 21 -10.78 -4.91 -19.46
N ASP A 22 -10.71 -5.16 -20.77
CA ASP A 22 -11.78 -5.82 -21.52
C ASP A 22 -11.68 -7.36 -21.48
N LEU A 23 -10.66 -7.92 -20.81
CA LEU A 23 -10.54 -9.37 -20.63
C LEU A 23 -11.56 -9.90 -19.60
N PRO A 24 -12.09 -11.13 -19.78
CA PRO A 24 -13.16 -11.67 -18.94
C PRO A 24 -12.87 -11.63 -17.43
N GLN A 25 -11.62 -11.88 -17.02
CA GLN A 25 -11.24 -11.91 -15.60
C GLN A 25 -11.32 -10.53 -14.91
N TYR A 26 -11.28 -9.43 -15.67
CA TYR A 26 -11.33 -8.06 -15.13
C TYR A 26 -12.71 -7.40 -15.29
N THR A 27 -13.69 -8.10 -15.87
CA THR A 27 -15.05 -7.58 -16.09
C THR A 27 -15.67 -6.98 -14.82
N VAL A 28 -15.46 -7.63 -13.67
CA VAL A 28 -15.98 -7.15 -12.37
C VAL A 28 -15.37 -5.80 -11.97
N LEU A 29 -14.14 -5.51 -12.39
CA LEU A 29 -13.39 -4.29 -12.04
C LEU A 29 -13.71 -3.07 -12.91
N LEU A 30 -14.48 -3.21 -13.98
CA LEU A 30 -14.89 -2.08 -14.83
C LEU A 30 -15.80 -1.08 -14.09
N SER A 31 -16.69 -1.58 -13.24
CA SER A 31 -17.62 -0.75 -12.44
C SER A 31 -18.03 -1.41 -11.12
N PRO A 32 -17.07 -1.78 -10.26
CA PRO A 32 -17.35 -2.61 -9.10
C PRO A 32 -18.03 -1.79 -7.99
N SER A 33 -18.96 -2.42 -7.29
CA SER A 33 -19.42 -2.00 -5.97
C SER A 33 -18.35 -2.30 -4.90
N PRO A 34 -18.40 -1.65 -3.72
CA PRO A 34 -17.48 -1.96 -2.63
C PRO A 34 -17.49 -3.43 -2.20
N ALA A 35 -18.67 -4.07 -2.23
CA ALA A 35 -18.80 -5.48 -1.91
C ALA A 35 -18.13 -6.37 -2.96
N GLN A 36 -18.24 -6.02 -4.25
CA GLN A 36 -17.54 -6.71 -5.33
C GLN A 36 -16.02 -6.57 -5.19
N LEU A 37 -15.52 -5.38 -4.84
CA LEU A 37 -14.09 -5.18 -4.58
C LEU A 37 -13.59 -6.04 -3.40
N ARG A 38 -14.34 -6.10 -2.30
CA ARG A 38 -14.01 -6.98 -1.17
C ARG A 38 -13.96 -8.45 -1.61
N ASN A 39 -14.99 -8.92 -2.29
CA ASN A 39 -15.06 -10.31 -2.75
C ASN A 39 -13.93 -10.64 -3.74
N TYR A 40 -13.56 -9.69 -4.59
CA TYR A 40 -12.42 -9.80 -5.49
C TYR A 40 -11.11 -9.99 -4.70
N CYS A 41 -10.86 -9.17 -3.67
CA CYS A 41 -9.69 -9.32 -2.80
C CYS A 41 -9.66 -10.67 -2.05
N ILE A 42 -10.82 -11.16 -1.62
CA ILE A 42 -10.92 -12.52 -1.04
C ILE A 42 -10.57 -13.58 -2.10
N GLY A 43 -10.96 -13.36 -3.35
CA GLY A 43 -10.58 -14.21 -4.49
C GLY A 43 -9.06 -14.28 -4.69
N LEU A 44 -8.38 -13.12 -4.69
CA LEU A 44 -6.92 -13.04 -4.80
C LEU A 44 -6.21 -13.85 -3.71
N CYS A 45 -6.78 -13.91 -2.50
CA CYS A 45 -6.24 -14.70 -1.40
C CYS A 45 -6.33 -16.22 -1.61
N LYS A 46 -6.99 -16.69 -2.66
CA LYS A 46 -7.04 -18.13 -3.01
C LYS A 46 -5.95 -18.53 -3.99
N GLU A 47 -5.22 -17.57 -4.53
CA GLU A 47 -4.12 -17.77 -5.46
C GLU A 47 -2.78 -17.70 -4.72
N ASP A 48 -1.70 -18.10 -5.39
CA ASP A 48 -0.35 -18.01 -4.84
C ASP A 48 0.12 -16.56 -4.84
N LEU A 49 -0.06 -15.89 -3.71
CA LEU A 49 0.38 -14.50 -3.51
C LEU A 49 1.88 -14.43 -3.25
N SER A 50 2.55 -13.52 -3.96
CA SER A 50 3.95 -13.19 -3.67
C SER A 50 4.09 -12.54 -2.28
N PRO A 51 5.30 -12.53 -1.69
CA PRO A 51 5.55 -11.83 -0.43
C PRO A 51 5.15 -10.35 -0.48
N ASP A 52 5.37 -9.69 -1.62
CA ASP A 52 4.99 -8.29 -1.78
C ASP A 52 3.47 -8.12 -1.87
N ASP A 53 2.75 -9.01 -2.55
CA ASP A 53 1.29 -8.93 -2.63
C ASP A 53 0.64 -9.14 -1.25
N LYS A 54 1.22 -10.02 -0.42
CA LYS A 54 0.79 -10.19 0.98
C LYS A 54 1.02 -8.92 1.80
N ILE A 55 2.12 -8.20 1.57
CA ILE A 55 2.39 -6.91 2.22
C ILE A 55 1.38 -5.86 1.75
N ILE A 56 1.13 -5.76 0.45
CA ILE A 56 0.14 -4.83 -0.14
C ILE A 56 -1.24 -5.05 0.50
N LEU A 57 -1.71 -6.30 0.54
CA LEU A 57 -2.99 -6.65 1.13
C LEU A 57 -3.01 -6.35 2.64
N LYS A 58 -1.99 -6.79 3.38
CA LYS A 58 -1.90 -6.53 4.83
C LYS A 58 -1.93 -5.03 5.12
N ASP A 59 -1.12 -4.23 4.44
CA ASP A 59 -1.02 -2.79 4.69
C ASP A 59 -2.34 -2.08 4.33
N PHE A 60 -2.97 -2.43 3.20
CA PHE A 60 -4.24 -1.83 2.81
C PHE A 60 -5.39 -2.18 3.76
N PHE A 61 -5.50 -3.46 4.14
CA PHE A 61 -6.56 -3.96 5.02
C PHE A 61 -6.26 -3.81 6.51
N ARG A 62 -5.11 -3.23 6.87
CA ARG A 62 -4.64 -3.04 8.26
C ARG A 62 -4.56 -4.36 9.03
N GLY A 63 -4.03 -5.38 8.36
CA GLY A 63 -3.80 -6.67 8.99
C GLY A 63 -2.61 -6.62 9.94
N ASP A 64 -2.71 -7.42 11.01
CA ASP A 64 -1.64 -7.55 12.01
C ASP A 64 -0.45 -8.38 11.50
N SER A 65 -0.66 -9.17 10.44
CA SER A 65 0.27 -10.18 9.94
C SER A 65 0.15 -10.40 8.43
N THR A 66 1.23 -10.85 7.79
CA THR A 66 1.24 -11.32 6.39
C THR A 66 0.70 -12.73 6.20
N GLU A 67 0.26 -13.38 7.28
CA GLU A 67 -0.42 -14.67 7.22
C GLU A 67 -1.78 -14.55 6.51
N LEU A 68 -2.02 -15.45 5.56
CA LEU A 68 -3.20 -15.38 4.68
C LEU A 68 -4.52 -15.39 5.44
N ASN A 69 -4.60 -16.19 6.51
CA ASN A 69 -5.79 -16.26 7.36
C ASN A 69 -6.08 -14.92 8.06
N ASP A 70 -5.05 -14.18 8.46
CA ASP A 70 -5.22 -12.89 9.12
C ASP A 70 -5.53 -11.79 8.12
N ILE A 71 -4.95 -11.84 6.92
CA ILE A 71 -5.33 -10.99 5.79
C ILE A 71 -6.82 -11.19 5.46
N VAL A 72 -7.28 -12.44 5.29
CA VAL A 72 -8.70 -12.73 4.98
C VAL A 72 -9.64 -12.26 6.10
N LYS A 73 -9.27 -12.43 7.37
CA LYS A 73 -10.05 -11.88 8.49
C LYS A 73 -10.13 -10.34 8.41
N SER A 74 -9.02 -9.69 8.08
CA SER A 74 -8.94 -8.24 7.96
C SER A 74 -9.82 -7.74 6.82
N ILE A 75 -9.76 -8.36 5.64
CA ILE A 75 -10.63 -8.06 4.49
C ILE A 75 -12.11 -8.14 4.85
N ASN A 76 -12.51 -9.17 5.61
CA ASN A 76 -13.91 -9.38 6.00
C ASN A 76 -14.43 -8.30 6.97
N ARG A 77 -13.57 -7.83 7.88
CA ARG A 77 -13.90 -6.77 8.86
C ARG A 77 -13.77 -5.36 8.28
N PHE A 78 -13.04 -5.21 7.18
CA PHE A 78 -12.73 -3.92 6.57
C PHE A 78 -13.97 -3.20 6.08
N GLU A 79 -14.25 -2.00 6.57
CA GLU A 79 -15.45 -1.24 6.22
C GLU A 79 -15.58 -0.96 4.71
N LEU A 80 -16.78 -1.14 4.16
CA LEU A 80 -17.01 -1.02 2.71
C LEU A 80 -16.76 0.40 2.16
N GLY A 81 -16.91 1.44 2.99
CA GLY A 81 -16.70 2.84 2.58
C GLY A 81 -15.28 3.13 2.08
N TRP A 82 -14.32 2.28 2.40
CA TRP A 82 -12.89 2.45 2.13
C TRP A 82 -12.46 1.96 0.75
N PHE A 83 -13.36 1.30 0.02
CA PHE A 83 -13.16 0.95 -1.38
C PHE A 83 -13.49 2.09 -2.35
N LYS A 84 -14.15 3.16 -1.87
CA LYS A 84 -14.46 4.36 -2.68
C LYS A 84 -13.26 4.95 -3.45
N PRO A 85 -12.03 4.96 -2.93
CA PRO A 85 -10.87 5.49 -3.64
C PRO A 85 -10.48 4.62 -4.84
N ILE A 86 -10.53 3.30 -4.66
CA ILE A 86 -10.33 2.34 -5.75
C ILE A 86 -11.41 2.56 -6.80
N GLN A 87 -12.67 2.70 -6.41
CA GLN A 87 -13.76 3.02 -7.35
C GLN A 87 -13.54 4.36 -8.08
N SER A 88 -13.04 5.38 -7.38
CA SER A 88 -12.73 6.69 -7.99
C SER A 88 -11.61 6.59 -9.01
N PHE A 89 -10.56 5.82 -8.70
CA PHE A 89 -9.45 5.55 -9.60
C PHE A 89 -9.91 4.80 -10.86
N LEU A 90 -10.62 3.69 -10.68
CA LEU A 90 -11.13 2.86 -11.78
C LEU A 90 -12.16 3.59 -12.64
N GLY A 91 -13.03 4.38 -12.01
CA GLY A 91 -14.04 5.20 -12.69
C GLY A 91 -13.48 6.44 -13.41
N LYS A 92 -12.15 6.62 -13.47
CA LYS A 92 -11.47 7.76 -14.12
C LYS A 92 -11.93 9.14 -13.61
N LYS A 93 -12.44 9.22 -12.38
CA LYS A 93 -12.92 10.48 -11.76
C LYS A 93 -11.78 11.35 -11.24
N THR A 94 -10.58 10.77 -11.12
CA THR A 94 -9.37 11.43 -10.62
C THR A 94 -8.21 11.18 -11.58
N ASP A 95 -7.66 12.24 -12.18
CA ASP A 95 -6.56 12.15 -13.15
C ASP A 95 -5.24 11.70 -12.53
N THR A 96 -5.07 11.73 -11.20
CA THR A 96 -3.86 11.23 -10.54
C THR A 96 -4.19 10.85 -9.10
N SER A 97 -4.23 9.56 -8.77
CA SER A 97 -4.19 9.14 -7.36
C SER A 97 -2.74 9.20 -6.90
N LYS A 98 -2.46 9.98 -5.86
CA LYS A 98 -1.16 9.99 -5.16
C LYS A 98 -1.12 9.04 -3.98
N ASN A 99 -2.23 8.35 -3.72
CA ASN A 99 -2.31 7.41 -2.62
C ASN A 99 -1.61 6.11 -3.03
N HIS A 100 -0.44 5.85 -2.45
CA HIS A 100 0.38 4.70 -2.77
C HIS A 100 -0.40 3.40 -2.54
N ALA A 101 -1.03 3.24 -1.39
CA ALA A 101 -1.80 2.04 -1.07
C ALA A 101 -2.95 1.76 -2.07
N VAL A 102 -3.62 2.79 -2.58
CA VAL A 102 -4.63 2.62 -3.66
C VAL A 102 -3.98 2.15 -4.96
N LEU A 103 -2.85 2.75 -5.34
CA LEU A 103 -2.14 2.37 -6.56
C LEU A 103 -1.63 0.92 -6.48
N GLU A 104 -1.04 0.53 -5.36
CA GLU A 104 -0.56 -0.84 -5.15
C GLU A 104 -1.71 -1.86 -5.19
N MET A 105 -2.85 -1.55 -4.56
CA MET A 105 -4.02 -2.41 -4.63
C MET A 105 -4.58 -2.55 -6.05
N VAL A 106 -4.64 -1.45 -6.80
CA VAL A 106 -5.13 -1.51 -8.20
C VAL A 106 -4.13 -2.27 -9.08
N ALA A 107 -2.83 -2.09 -8.86
CA ALA A 107 -1.80 -2.83 -9.55
C ALA A 107 -1.92 -4.35 -9.29
N LEU A 108 -2.16 -4.74 -8.04
CA LEU A 108 -2.44 -6.12 -7.67
C LEU A 108 -3.72 -6.66 -8.34
N MET A 109 -4.81 -5.89 -8.33
CA MET A 109 -6.08 -6.30 -8.94
C MET A 109 -6.03 -6.52 -10.46
N TYR A 110 -5.12 -5.82 -11.15
CA TYR A 110 -4.96 -5.93 -12.61
C TYR A 110 -3.73 -6.74 -13.02
N ASP A 111 -3.13 -7.47 -12.08
CA ASP A 111 -1.92 -8.27 -12.28
C ASP A 111 -0.81 -7.49 -13.00
N TYR A 112 -0.56 -6.26 -12.53
CA TYR A 112 0.47 -5.39 -13.06
C TYR A 112 1.82 -5.72 -12.43
N GLU A 113 2.64 -6.52 -13.11
CA GLU A 113 3.89 -7.10 -12.59
C GLU A 113 4.91 -6.11 -11.99
N PRO A 114 5.08 -4.87 -12.48
CA PRO A 114 6.02 -3.93 -11.89
C PRO A 114 5.62 -3.39 -10.50
N ARG A 115 4.73 -4.07 -9.77
CA ARG A 115 4.33 -3.77 -8.38
C ARG A 115 5.28 -4.44 -7.37
N PRO A 116 5.56 -3.82 -6.21
CA PRO A 116 5.12 -2.49 -5.81
C PRO A 116 5.93 -1.37 -6.47
N TYR A 117 5.53 -0.10 -6.33
CA TYR A 117 6.25 1.06 -6.88
C TYR A 117 7.76 1.05 -6.57
N GLY A 118 8.15 0.53 -5.40
CA GLY A 118 9.56 0.36 -5.04
C GLY A 118 10.35 -0.50 -6.05
N LYS A 119 9.74 -1.56 -6.61
CA LYS A 119 10.32 -2.40 -7.67
C LYS A 119 10.34 -1.66 -9.01
N PHE A 120 9.23 -1.04 -9.41
CA PHE A 120 9.17 -0.21 -10.61
C PHE A 120 10.28 0.84 -10.64
N ARG A 121 10.52 1.54 -9.52
CA ARG A 121 11.58 2.54 -9.42
C ARG A 121 12.99 1.96 -9.58
N LYS A 122 13.21 0.71 -9.15
CA LYS A 122 14.50 0.02 -9.31
C LYS A 122 14.74 -0.48 -10.73
N SER A 123 13.68 -0.84 -11.48
CA SER A 123 13.83 -1.26 -12.88
C SER A 123 14.40 -0.19 -13.81
N SER A 124 14.35 1.11 -13.46
CA SER A 124 15.10 2.15 -14.19
C SER A 124 16.60 2.21 -13.86
N VAL A 125 17.00 1.67 -12.71
CA VAL A 125 18.40 1.69 -12.24
C VAL A 125 19.18 0.53 -12.87
N GLU A 126 18.55 -0.63 -13.04
CA GLU A 126 19.16 -1.82 -13.67
C GLU A 126 19.46 -1.62 -15.18
N ILE A 127 18.82 -0.64 -15.84
CA ILE A 127 19.12 -0.28 -17.23
C ILE A 127 20.42 0.53 -17.36
N GLU A 128 20.88 1.21 -16.30
CA GLU A 128 22.08 2.06 -16.34
C GLU A 128 23.36 1.33 -15.85
N GLU A 129 23.27 0.18 -15.18
CA GLU A 129 24.45 -0.61 -14.75
C GLU A 129 24.97 -1.60 -15.82
N GLY A 130 24.25 -1.75 -16.94
CA GLY A 130 24.55 -2.72 -18.00
C GLY A 130 25.46 -2.26 -19.14
N SER A 131 26.12 -1.09 -19.06
CA SER A 131 26.92 -0.59 -20.19
C SER A 131 28.21 0.15 -19.80
N VAL A 132 29.19 -0.55 -19.23
CA VAL A 132 30.62 -0.39 -19.58
C VAL A 132 31.29 -1.76 -19.43
N ALA A 133 31.90 -2.23 -20.51
CA ALA A 133 32.50 -3.55 -20.68
C ALA A 133 33.72 -3.82 -19.79
N ASP A 134 33.90 -5.08 -19.42
CA ASP A 134 35.17 -5.75 -19.71
C ASP A 134 34.87 -7.14 -20.30
N GLU A 135 35.41 -7.36 -21.49
CA GLU A 135 35.43 -8.66 -22.16
C GLU A 135 36.60 -9.47 -21.59
N GLN A 136 36.36 -10.70 -21.16
CA GLN A 136 36.95 -11.88 -21.82
C GLN A 136 36.49 -13.19 -21.16
N THR A 137 35.93 -14.04 -22.03
CA THR A 137 36.03 -15.51 -22.09
C THR A 137 35.68 -16.29 -20.82
N ASP A 138 34.70 -17.21 -20.85
CA ASP A 138 34.81 -18.35 -21.74
C ASP A 138 33.47 -18.93 -22.15
N SER A 139 33.52 -19.51 -23.34
CA SER A 139 32.48 -20.22 -24.06
C SER A 139 32.00 -21.44 -23.27
N ILE A 140 30.76 -21.89 -23.47
CA ILE A 140 30.42 -23.25 -23.94
C ILE A 140 28.90 -23.49 -23.85
N ILE A 141 28.30 -23.53 -25.05
CA ILE A 141 27.33 -24.48 -25.59
C ILE A 141 25.90 -24.52 -25.01
N VAL A 142 25.02 -24.02 -25.88
CA VAL A 142 23.60 -24.35 -26.07
C VAL A 142 23.45 -25.83 -26.39
N GLU A 143 22.52 -26.53 -25.72
CA GLU A 143 21.63 -27.44 -26.46
C GLU A 143 20.32 -27.73 -25.74
N GLU A 144 19.26 -27.15 -26.30
CA GLU A 144 17.88 -27.62 -26.23
C GLU A 144 17.75 -28.89 -27.06
N LYS A 145 17.13 -29.95 -26.52
CA LYS A 145 16.49 -30.96 -27.37
C LYS A 145 15.27 -31.60 -26.70
N ARG A 146 14.15 -31.50 -27.41
CA ARG A 146 12.87 -32.18 -27.21
C ARG A 146 12.87 -33.58 -27.84
N GLU A 147 11.77 -34.30 -27.56
CA GLU A 147 11.24 -35.54 -28.15
C GLU A 147 11.70 -36.85 -27.49
N ALA A 148 10.94 -37.95 -27.43
CA ALA A 148 9.51 -38.30 -27.33
C ALA A 148 9.47 -39.84 -27.48
N VAL A 149 8.79 -40.57 -26.56
CA VAL A 149 8.08 -41.88 -26.75
C VAL A 149 8.99 -43.11 -27.11
N GLU A 150 8.86 -44.37 -26.64
CA GLU A 150 7.77 -45.32 -26.32
C GLU A 150 8.35 -46.48 -25.45
N GLU A 151 7.70 -46.86 -24.34
CA GLU A 151 6.98 -48.12 -24.05
C GLU A 151 7.77 -49.45 -23.87
N LYS A 152 7.65 -50.04 -22.66
CA LYS A 152 7.05 -51.38 -22.40
C LYS A 152 6.93 -51.70 -20.89
N THR A 153 5.69 -51.68 -20.40
CA THR A 153 4.91 -52.73 -19.67
C THR A 153 5.67 -53.75 -18.78
N ILE A 154 5.27 -54.15 -17.56
CA ILE A 154 3.99 -54.72 -17.06
C ILE A 154 3.96 -54.79 -15.49
N GLU A 155 2.76 -54.58 -14.92
CA GLU A 155 2.13 -55.03 -13.63
C GLU A 155 2.84 -54.80 -12.26
N ASP A 156 2.15 -54.41 -11.17
CA ASP A 156 0.97 -55.11 -10.62
C ASP A 156 0.16 -54.26 -9.60
N ASN A 157 -1.17 -54.45 -9.67
CA ASN A 157 -2.17 -54.44 -8.58
C ASN A 157 -2.58 -53.16 -7.81
N ILE A 158 -3.70 -52.57 -8.26
CA ILE A 158 -4.77 -52.02 -7.39
C ILE A 158 -6.10 -52.64 -7.83
N PRO A 159 -6.92 -53.16 -6.89
CA PRO A 159 -8.33 -52.76 -6.84
C PRO A 159 -8.91 -52.77 -5.39
N PRO A 160 -10.16 -52.32 -5.15
CA PRO A 160 -10.97 -51.35 -5.89
C PRO A 160 -11.61 -50.27 -4.98
N VAL A 161 -12.11 -49.23 -5.63
CA VAL A 161 -13.11 -48.28 -5.11
C VAL A 161 -14.50 -48.94 -5.18
N GLN A 162 -15.28 -48.87 -4.10
CA GLN A 162 -16.75 -49.07 -4.04
C GLN A 162 -17.33 -47.85 -3.30
N SER A 163 -17.97 -46.92 -4.02
CA SER A 163 -19.41 -46.83 -4.30
C SER A 163 -20.27 -46.38 -3.12
N PHE A 164 -20.84 -45.19 -3.30
CA PHE A 164 -22.09 -44.64 -2.75
C PHE A 164 -23.04 -45.64 -2.06
N ALA A 165 -23.37 -45.38 -0.80
CA ALA A 165 -24.73 -45.51 -0.27
C ALA A 165 -24.89 -44.68 1.01
N GLU A 166 -25.97 -43.92 0.99
CA GLU A 166 -26.53 -43.03 2.00
C GLU A 166 -27.04 -43.79 3.23
N SER A 167 -26.79 -43.26 4.45
CA SER A 167 -27.76 -43.35 5.54
C SER A 167 -27.41 -42.42 6.71
N LEU A 168 -28.35 -41.54 7.02
CA LEU A 168 -28.51 -40.88 8.31
C LEU A 168 -28.75 -41.92 9.42
N PRO A 169 -28.15 -41.77 10.61
CA PRO A 169 -28.73 -42.32 11.82
C PRO A 169 -29.53 -41.22 12.53
N THR A 170 -30.86 -41.28 12.35
CA THR A 170 -31.80 -40.73 13.32
C THR A 170 -32.06 -41.82 14.35
N THR A 171 -31.58 -41.66 15.59
CA THR A 171 -32.29 -42.21 16.76
C THR A 171 -32.11 -41.30 17.96
N THR A 172 -33.24 -40.73 18.36
CA THR A 172 -33.49 -40.09 19.64
C THR A 172 -33.35 -41.08 20.80
N ALA A 173 -32.64 -40.69 21.86
CA ALA A 173 -32.87 -41.20 23.20
C ALA A 173 -33.01 -40.02 24.17
N LYS A 174 -34.19 -39.91 24.77
CA LYS A 174 -34.51 -38.98 25.85
C LYS A 174 -33.88 -39.45 27.18
N ASN A 175 -33.82 -38.52 28.14
CA ASN A 175 -33.80 -38.67 29.61
C ASN A 175 -32.41 -38.82 30.29
N LYS A 176 -32.03 -38.09 31.36
CA LYS A 176 -32.67 -37.10 32.26
C LYS A 176 -31.62 -36.12 32.80
N PHE A 177 -32.04 -34.86 32.95
CA PHE A 177 -31.43 -33.84 33.79
C PHE A 177 -31.51 -34.22 35.29
N LYS A 178 -30.43 -34.02 36.05
CA LYS A 178 -30.37 -33.09 37.21
C LYS A 178 -29.00 -33.11 37.89
N ARG A 179 -28.56 -31.88 38.24
CA ARG A 179 -27.59 -31.49 39.29
C ARG A 179 -26.13 -31.27 38.84
N ASN A 180 -25.85 -30.03 38.40
CA ASN A 180 -24.81 -29.14 38.95
C ASN A 180 -24.81 -27.77 38.22
N LEU A 181 -25.80 -26.92 38.54
CA LEU A 181 -25.95 -25.55 38.01
C LEU A 181 -25.19 -24.50 38.85
N LEU A 182 -23.99 -24.84 39.34
CA LEU A 182 -23.16 -23.91 40.12
C LEU A 182 -21.73 -23.77 39.59
N ILE A 183 -21.35 -24.54 38.57
CA ILE A 183 -20.00 -24.51 37.97
C ILE A 183 -19.99 -23.69 36.66
N VAL A 184 -21.14 -23.55 35.99
CA VAL A 184 -21.26 -22.78 34.74
C VAL A 184 -21.27 -21.27 34.98
N THR A 185 -21.74 -20.79 36.14
CA THR A 185 -21.75 -19.36 36.48
C THR A 185 -20.36 -18.81 36.78
N VAL A 186 -19.45 -19.60 37.36
CA VAL A 186 -18.05 -19.19 37.59
C VAL A 186 -17.26 -19.10 36.28
N ILE A 187 -17.57 -19.96 35.29
CA ILE A 187 -16.93 -19.93 33.97
C ILE A 187 -17.47 -18.76 33.13
N ILE A 188 -18.77 -18.44 33.21
CA ILE A 188 -19.36 -17.28 32.51
C ILE A 188 -18.93 -15.95 33.14
N ILE A 189 -18.78 -15.86 34.46
CA ILE A 189 -18.24 -14.66 35.13
C ILE A 189 -16.71 -14.54 34.89
N GLY A 190 -15.99 -15.67 34.76
CA GLY A 190 -14.59 -15.67 34.32
C GLY A 190 -14.38 -15.28 32.85
N LEU A 191 -15.32 -15.60 31.96
CA LEU A 191 -15.29 -15.19 30.54
C LEU A 191 -15.78 -13.76 30.30
N LEU A 192 -16.66 -13.23 31.16
CA LEU A 192 -17.09 -11.82 31.10
C LEU A 192 -16.18 -10.88 31.92
N GLY A 193 -15.42 -11.41 32.88
CA GLY A 193 -14.48 -10.67 33.74
C GLY A 193 -13.04 -10.56 33.21
N VAL A 194 -12.74 -11.12 32.04
CA VAL A 194 -11.43 -10.99 31.36
C VAL A 194 -11.55 -10.18 30.05
N GLY A 195 -12.73 -9.61 29.77
CA GLY A 195 -13.01 -8.80 28.58
C GLY A 195 -12.84 -7.28 28.73
N SER A 196 -12.15 -6.76 29.74
CA SER A 196 -12.05 -5.30 29.96
C SER A 196 -10.72 -4.78 30.50
N LEU A 197 -9.61 -5.48 30.22
CA LEU A 197 -8.26 -4.91 30.43
C LEU A 197 -7.34 -5.19 29.23
N ALA A 198 -7.86 -5.04 28.00
CA ALA A 198 -7.05 -5.09 26.79
C ALA A 198 -7.46 -4.06 25.73
N SER A 199 -8.20 -2.99 26.10
CA SER A 199 -8.50 -1.89 25.18
C SER A 199 -7.53 -0.72 25.29
N SER A 200 -6.43 -0.86 26.03
CA SER A 200 -5.36 0.14 26.13
C SER A 200 -4.00 -0.35 25.64
N MET A 201 -3.98 -1.47 24.90
CA MET A 201 -2.79 -2.06 24.28
C MET A 201 -2.94 -2.16 22.75
N LEU A 202 -3.82 -1.36 22.13
CA LEU A 202 -3.52 -0.90 20.78
C LEU A 202 -2.47 0.18 20.95
N SER A 203 -1.27 -0.06 20.39
CA SER A 203 -0.21 0.92 20.29
C SER A 203 -0.81 2.28 19.95
N ASN A 204 -0.46 3.32 20.73
CA ASN A 204 -0.66 4.71 20.34
C ASN A 204 0.27 5.00 19.16
N ASP A 205 0.00 4.37 18.02
CA ASP A 205 0.58 4.75 16.73
C ASP A 205 -0.05 6.11 16.43
N GLN A 206 0.56 7.15 17.00
CA GLN A 206 0.23 8.50 16.66
C GLN A 206 0.74 8.69 15.22
N CYS A 207 -0.08 9.30 14.37
CA CYS A 207 0.33 9.78 13.08
C CYS A 207 0.40 11.30 13.12
N MET A 208 0.94 11.88 12.06
CA MET A 208 0.78 13.29 11.79
C MET A 208 0.32 13.51 10.36
N LYS A 209 -0.47 14.56 10.15
CA LYS A 209 -0.93 15.00 8.82
C LYS A 209 -0.57 16.45 8.60
N TRP A 210 -0.39 16.84 7.34
CA TRP A 210 -0.18 18.24 7.00
C TRP A 210 -1.50 19.00 7.02
N GLU A 211 -1.56 20.09 7.76
CA GLU A 211 -2.73 20.96 7.85
C GLU A 211 -2.30 22.43 7.93
N GLY A 212 -2.79 23.23 6.98
CA GLY A 212 -2.38 24.62 6.83
C GLY A 212 -0.89 24.75 6.50
N ASP A 213 -0.11 25.23 7.48
CA ASP A 213 1.32 25.52 7.37
C ASP A 213 2.23 24.50 8.09
N ARG A 214 1.68 23.43 8.68
CA ARG A 214 2.45 22.52 9.55
C ARG A 214 1.86 21.12 9.65
N TYR A 215 2.61 20.23 10.30
CA TYR A 215 2.07 18.95 10.75
C TYR A 215 1.29 19.09 12.06
N VAL A 216 0.19 18.35 12.18
CA VAL A 216 -0.60 18.21 13.41
C VAL A 216 -0.71 16.73 13.78
N ALA A 217 -0.79 16.46 15.09
CA ALA A 217 -1.02 15.11 15.59
C ALA A 217 -2.38 14.62 15.11
N TYR A 218 -2.44 13.35 14.72
CA TYR A 218 -3.63 12.80 14.12
C TYR A 218 -3.75 11.30 14.39
N ASP A 219 -4.98 10.82 14.50
CA ASP A 219 -5.28 9.40 14.65
C ASP A 219 -4.98 8.66 13.34
N CYS A 220 -4.02 7.71 13.35
CA CYS A 220 -3.64 6.97 12.14
C CYS A 220 -4.84 6.25 11.50
N GLY A 221 -5.77 5.77 12.33
CA GLY A 221 -7.01 5.14 11.89
C GLY A 221 -7.82 6.11 11.05
N GLU A 222 -8.13 7.30 11.56
CA GLU A 222 -8.94 8.31 10.87
C GLU A 222 -8.20 8.95 9.67
N ALA A 223 -6.88 9.16 9.75
CA ALA A 223 -6.16 9.91 8.70
C ALA A 223 -6.06 9.08 7.46
N THR A 224 -5.85 7.80 7.66
CA THR A 224 -5.82 6.84 6.59
C THR A 224 -7.20 6.77 5.92
N ILE A 225 -8.35 6.94 6.61
CA ILE A 225 -9.68 7.03 5.92
C ILE A 225 -9.71 8.23 5.00
N LYS A 226 -9.30 9.39 5.52
CA LYS A 226 -9.42 10.65 4.80
C LYS A 226 -8.41 10.75 3.66
N SER A 227 -7.23 10.15 3.81
CA SER A 227 -6.24 10.05 2.74
C SER A 227 -6.67 9.06 1.66
N PHE A 228 -7.29 7.95 2.05
CA PHE A 228 -7.96 7.05 1.12
C PHE A 228 -9.04 7.81 0.36
N ALA A 229 -9.96 8.49 1.04
CA ALA A 229 -11.04 9.25 0.41
C ALA A 229 -10.60 10.46 -0.45
N GLY A 230 -9.29 10.73 -0.58
CA GLY A 230 -8.76 11.87 -1.32
C GLY A 230 -9.04 13.22 -0.66
N VAL A 231 -9.44 13.21 0.61
CA VAL A 231 -9.82 14.38 1.40
C VAL A 231 -8.62 14.98 2.14
N SER A 232 -7.57 14.18 2.42
CA SER A 232 -6.35 14.64 3.07
C SER A 232 -5.08 13.97 2.50
N SER A 233 -3.90 14.51 2.85
CA SER A 233 -2.62 13.84 2.59
C SER A 233 -2.51 12.53 3.38
N GLU A 234 -1.69 11.60 2.88
CA GLU A 234 -1.37 10.34 3.58
C GLU A 234 -0.77 10.65 4.97
N PRO A 235 -1.26 10.00 6.05
CA PRO A 235 -0.65 10.15 7.35
C PRO A 235 0.80 9.66 7.30
N VAL A 236 1.69 10.42 7.93
CA VAL A 236 3.08 10.00 8.12
C VAL A 236 3.31 9.60 9.58
N PRO A 237 4.28 8.71 9.87
CA PRO A 237 4.59 8.29 11.23
C PRO A 237 4.87 9.51 12.12
N TYR A 238 4.38 9.47 13.37
CA TYR A 238 4.56 10.59 14.28
C TYR A 238 6.04 10.88 14.57
N ASP A 239 6.44 12.11 14.29
CA ASP A 239 7.72 12.66 14.69
C ASP A 239 7.50 13.97 15.44
N LYS A 240 7.83 13.96 16.73
CA LYS A 240 7.66 15.10 17.64
C LYS A 240 8.48 16.32 17.19
N SER A 241 9.66 16.12 16.61
CA SER A 241 10.52 17.20 16.14
C SER A 241 9.92 17.88 14.91
N ILE A 242 9.46 17.08 13.95
CA ILE A 242 8.83 17.57 12.72
C ILE A 242 7.56 18.34 13.06
N LEU A 243 6.68 17.76 13.88
CA LEU A 243 5.42 18.37 14.30
C LEU A 243 5.62 19.73 14.98
N LYS A 244 6.64 19.85 15.83
CA LYS A 244 6.91 21.09 16.57
C LYS A 244 7.62 22.15 15.70
N ASN A 245 8.55 21.73 14.86
CA ASN A 245 9.54 22.64 14.30
C ASN A 245 9.37 22.90 12.81
N PHE A 246 8.80 21.98 12.03
CA PHE A 246 8.71 22.09 10.57
C PHE A 246 7.44 22.79 10.12
N LYS A 247 7.60 23.90 9.40
CA LYS A 247 6.51 24.74 8.92
C LYS A 247 6.81 25.31 7.55
N GLN A 248 5.76 25.48 6.75
CA GLN A 248 5.77 26.33 5.58
C GLN A 248 5.77 27.80 6.04
N ILE A 249 6.56 28.63 5.37
CA ILE A 249 6.72 30.04 5.69
C ILE A 249 6.54 30.90 4.44
N SER A 250 6.10 32.14 4.65
CA SER A 250 6.25 33.19 3.65
C SER A 250 7.63 33.81 3.79
N VAL A 251 8.22 34.24 2.68
CA VAL A 251 9.53 34.89 2.65
C VAL A 251 9.46 36.16 1.83
N ASP A 252 10.26 37.14 2.23
CA ASP A 252 10.34 38.48 1.67
C ASP A 252 11.79 39.00 1.66
N CYS A 253 11.95 40.29 1.41
CA CYS A 253 13.24 40.97 1.32
C CYS A 253 13.98 41.03 2.66
N ASP A 254 13.25 41.02 3.77
CA ASP A 254 13.77 41.16 5.13
C ASP A 254 14.02 39.80 5.81
N THR A 255 13.66 38.71 5.14
CA THR A 255 13.82 37.35 5.64
C THR A 255 15.30 36.96 5.78
N GLU A 256 15.70 36.45 6.95
CA GLU A 256 17.05 35.94 7.18
C GLU A 256 17.22 34.52 6.60
N PHE A 257 17.77 34.43 5.38
CA PHE A 257 17.95 33.16 4.65
C PHE A 257 19.16 32.32 5.06
N PHE A 258 20.19 32.94 5.64
CA PHE A 258 21.45 32.27 6.00
C PHE A 258 21.92 32.67 7.39
N ARG A 259 22.51 31.74 8.13
CA ARG A 259 23.22 32.01 9.39
C ARG A 259 24.53 31.26 9.41
N LYS A 260 25.65 31.98 9.58
CA LYS A 260 27.01 31.43 9.51
C LYS A 260 27.25 30.62 8.22
N GLY A 261 26.77 31.13 7.09
CA GLY A 261 26.89 30.48 5.78
C GLY A 261 25.98 29.26 5.55
N LYS A 262 25.21 28.82 6.56
CA LYS A 262 24.27 27.71 6.43
C LYS A 262 22.86 28.21 6.10
N PRO A 263 22.13 27.53 5.21
CA PRO A 263 20.75 27.89 4.88
C PRO A 263 19.85 27.72 6.11
N LYS A 264 18.94 28.67 6.29
CA LYS A 264 17.83 28.61 7.25
C LYS A 264 16.49 28.35 6.58
N VAL A 265 16.44 28.43 5.26
CA VAL A 265 15.23 28.25 4.46
C VAL A 265 15.47 27.15 3.43
N TRP A 266 14.44 26.34 3.24
CA TRP A 266 14.36 25.32 2.22
C TRP A 266 13.20 25.66 1.28
N PHE A 267 13.30 25.25 0.02
CA PHE A 267 12.26 25.54 -0.97
C PHE A 267 11.99 24.36 -1.88
N VAL A 268 10.82 24.38 -2.51
CA VAL A 268 10.47 23.49 -3.61
C VAL A 268 9.79 24.26 -4.73
N LYS A 269 10.02 23.86 -5.98
CA LYS A 269 9.34 24.46 -7.14
C LYS A 269 7.94 23.85 -7.29
N THR A 270 6.91 24.68 -7.15
CA THR A 270 5.51 24.27 -7.31
C THR A 270 4.98 24.57 -8.71
N GLY A 271 5.59 25.50 -9.43
CA GLY A 271 5.29 25.79 -10.84
C GLY A 271 6.29 26.78 -11.43
N GLU A 272 6.01 27.28 -12.64
CA GLU A 272 6.83 28.30 -13.27
C GLU A 272 6.84 29.59 -12.42
N GLY A 273 8.02 29.96 -11.92
CA GLY A 273 8.21 31.11 -11.02
C GLY A 273 7.61 30.95 -9.61
N LYS A 274 6.87 29.86 -9.32
CA LYS A 274 6.18 29.62 -8.05
C LYS A 274 6.94 28.63 -7.17
N HIS A 275 7.08 29.00 -5.89
CA HIS A 275 7.89 28.27 -4.93
C HIS A 275 7.23 28.30 -3.56
N ASP A 276 7.32 27.17 -2.86
CA ASP A 276 6.92 27.04 -1.46
C ASP A 276 8.18 26.98 -0.62
N TYR A 277 8.17 27.65 0.54
CA TYR A 277 9.32 27.84 1.41
C TYR A 277 9.08 27.25 2.79
N PHE A 278 10.12 26.73 3.42
CA PHE A 278 10.07 26.02 4.68
C PHE A 278 11.20 26.48 5.60
N ASN A 279 10.93 26.49 6.90
CA ASN A 279 11.85 26.98 7.93
C ASN A 279 12.96 25.98 8.33
N ASN A 280 12.89 24.73 7.88
CA ASN A 280 13.88 23.69 8.09
C ASN A 280 13.72 22.58 7.02
N PRO A 281 14.63 21.58 6.90
CA PRO A 281 14.52 20.55 5.86
C PRO A 281 13.41 19.53 6.10
N GLY A 282 12.88 19.44 7.33
CA GLY A 282 11.80 18.52 7.71
C GLY A 282 12.15 17.07 7.39
N THR A 283 11.21 16.38 6.76
CA THR A 283 11.36 15.02 6.22
C THR A 283 12.13 14.98 4.88
N GLY A 284 12.60 16.13 4.39
CA GLY A 284 13.30 16.26 3.11
C GLY A 284 12.39 16.38 1.89
N VAL A 285 11.07 16.25 2.04
CA VAL A 285 10.08 16.26 0.95
C VAL A 285 8.87 17.13 1.24
N HIS A 286 8.24 17.66 0.19
CA HIS A 286 7.09 18.53 0.30
C HIS A 286 5.85 17.74 0.77
N PRO A 287 5.16 18.15 1.85
CA PRO A 287 4.09 17.37 2.48
C PRO A 287 2.93 16.96 1.57
N ILE A 288 2.63 17.75 0.55
CA ILE A 288 1.51 17.50 -0.40
C ILE A 288 1.99 16.95 -1.74
N SER A 289 3.23 17.25 -2.15
CA SER A 289 3.67 16.99 -3.53
C SER A 289 4.75 15.92 -3.62
N GLY A 290 5.35 15.52 -2.49
CA GLY A 290 6.43 14.53 -2.42
C GLY A 290 7.76 15.00 -3.03
N LYS A 291 7.81 16.18 -3.66
CA LYS A 291 9.03 16.72 -4.27
C LYS A 291 10.07 17.07 -3.20
N SER A 292 11.34 16.78 -3.47
CA SER A 292 12.43 17.05 -2.54
C SER A 292 12.62 18.55 -2.27
N LEU A 293 12.79 18.89 -1.00
CA LEU A 293 13.17 20.23 -0.55
C LEU A 293 14.64 20.47 -0.88
N ARG A 294 14.95 21.68 -1.35
CA ARG A 294 16.31 22.13 -1.62
C ARG A 294 16.70 23.26 -0.67
N PRO A 295 17.94 23.29 -0.15
CA PRO A 295 18.40 24.44 0.60
C PRO A 295 18.36 25.69 -0.28
N ILE A 296 17.99 26.82 0.31
CA ILE A 296 18.00 28.11 -0.39
C ILE A 296 19.43 28.47 -0.82
N THR A 297 19.56 29.09 -1.99
CA THR A 297 20.85 29.52 -2.55
C THR A 297 20.82 31.00 -2.90
N GLN A 298 21.98 31.64 -2.92
CA GLN A 298 22.08 33.06 -3.31
C GLN A 298 21.52 33.30 -4.73
N TYR A 299 21.74 32.37 -5.65
CA TYR A 299 21.17 32.42 -7.00
C TYR A 299 19.64 32.46 -6.96
N HIS A 300 19.01 31.62 -6.13
CA HIS A 300 17.56 31.56 -6.00
C HIS A 300 17.00 32.88 -5.47
N LEU A 301 17.65 33.46 -4.45
CA LEU A 301 17.25 34.75 -3.88
C LEU A 301 17.31 35.86 -4.92
N ASN A 302 18.44 35.99 -5.61
CA ASN A 302 18.62 37.02 -6.65
C ASN A 302 17.58 36.91 -7.77
N LYS A 303 17.24 35.68 -8.17
CA LYS A 303 16.32 35.44 -9.28
C LYS A 303 14.85 35.62 -8.91
N TYR A 304 14.42 35.13 -7.75
CA TYR A 304 12.99 34.99 -7.43
C TYR A 304 12.49 35.83 -6.26
N ILE A 305 13.38 36.27 -5.36
CA ILE A 305 13.03 37.07 -4.18
C ILE A 305 13.44 38.53 -4.41
N TYR A 306 14.75 38.81 -4.46
CA TYR A 306 15.28 40.18 -4.54
C TYR A 306 14.98 40.89 -5.85
N SER A 307 14.65 40.16 -6.92
CA SER A 307 14.17 40.74 -8.17
C SER A 307 12.85 41.51 -8.01
N LYS A 308 12.08 41.23 -6.95
CA LYS A 308 10.80 41.85 -6.63
C LYS A 308 10.89 42.91 -5.53
N CYS A 309 12.06 43.05 -4.90
CA CYS A 309 12.32 43.99 -3.80
C CYS A 309 12.69 45.40 -4.28
N LYS A 310 12.40 45.71 -5.54
CA LYS A 310 12.75 46.98 -6.19
C LYS A 310 11.70 48.03 -5.93
#